data_AF-A0AAD9KJ34-F1
#
_entry.id   AF-A0AAD9KJ34-F1
#
_cell.length_a   1.000
_cell.length_b   1.000
_cell.length_c   1.000
_cell.angle_alpha   90.00
_cell.angle_beta   90.00
_cell.angle_gamma   90.00
#
_symmetry.space_group_name_H-M   'P 1'
#
loop_
_entity.id
_entity.type
_entity.pdbx_description
1 polymer ?
#
loop_
_entity_poly.entity_id
_entity_poly.type
_entity_poly.pdbx_seq_one_letter_code
_entity_poly.pdbx_strand_id
1 'polypeptide(L)'
;MGRFNNDPADDLQPANGGELLSANASSERDIFTIFGQSWRIKRADSIFKYIDGTSFEHFDRSSFEPIFLQEVLGNMTVSQRQEAATKCKGNHECIFDYAITGKMTYLFGMLSTCKYDFAHTSF
;
A
#
# COMPACT_ATOMS: atom_id res chain seq x y z
N MET A 1 1.62 -10.85 5.09
CA MET A 1 2.86 -10.97 5.89
C MET A 1 3.63 -12.20 5.41
N GLY A 2 4.04 -12.20 4.12
CA GLY A 2 5.09 -13.08 3.62
C GLY A 2 5.02 -14.57 3.95
N ARG A 3 6.18 -15.23 3.93
CA ARG A 3 6.37 -16.62 4.40
C ARG A 3 6.94 -16.72 5.81
N PHE A 4 7.34 -15.59 6.40
CA PHE A 4 7.86 -15.49 7.78
C PHE A 4 9.04 -16.43 8.05
N ASN A 5 9.91 -16.58 7.06
CA ASN A 5 11.11 -17.43 7.07
C ASN A 5 12.42 -16.62 7.17
N ASN A 6 12.33 -15.30 7.42
CA ASN A 6 13.43 -14.33 7.37
C ASN A 6 14.06 -14.10 5.99
N ASP A 7 13.43 -14.58 4.92
CA ASP A 7 13.83 -14.26 3.54
C ASP A 7 12.80 -13.33 2.88
N PRO A 8 13.05 -12.02 2.80
CA PRO A 8 12.10 -11.10 2.18
C PRO A 8 11.99 -11.29 0.66
N ALA A 9 12.89 -12.05 0.02
CA ALA A 9 12.88 -12.23 -1.42
C ALA A 9 11.69 -13.07 -1.90
N ASP A 10 11.14 -13.95 -1.06
CA ASP A 10 10.05 -14.87 -1.42
C ASP A 10 8.67 -14.45 -0.86
N ASP A 11 8.61 -13.31 -0.17
CA ASP A 11 7.40 -12.84 0.53
C ASP A 11 6.26 -12.46 -0.43
N LEU A 12 6.57 -12.08 -1.67
CA LEU A 12 5.59 -11.74 -2.70
C LEU A 12 5.27 -12.92 -3.63
N GLN A 13 5.34 -14.15 -3.12
CA GLN A 13 4.91 -15.34 -3.83
C GLN A 13 3.37 -15.43 -3.89
N PRO A 14 2.75 -15.47 -5.09
CA PRO A 14 1.30 -15.63 -5.22
C PRO A 14 0.77 -16.95 -4.64
N ALA A 15 -0.47 -16.94 -4.14
CA ALA A 15 -1.10 -18.09 -3.47
C ALA A 15 -1.25 -19.32 -4.38
N ASN A 16 -1.39 -19.10 -5.69
CA ASN A 16 -1.50 -20.14 -6.70
C ASN A 16 -0.14 -20.74 -7.13
N GLY A 17 0.98 -20.29 -6.53
CA GLY A 17 2.32 -20.70 -6.94
C GLY A 17 2.80 -20.08 -8.25
N GLY A 18 2.19 -18.97 -8.68
CA GLY A 18 2.59 -18.21 -9.87
C GLY A 18 3.98 -17.55 -9.75
N GLU A 19 4.32 -16.70 -10.71
CA GLU A 19 5.62 -16.02 -10.74
C GLU A 19 5.84 -15.16 -9.47
N LEU A 20 7.02 -15.32 -8.86
CA LEU A 20 7.45 -14.53 -7.71
C LEU A 20 7.71 -13.08 -8.13
N LEU A 21 7.05 -12.14 -7.47
CA LEU A 21 7.27 -10.72 -7.71
C LEU A 21 8.48 -10.21 -6.94
N SER A 22 9.22 -9.27 -7.55
CA SER A 22 10.33 -8.59 -6.89
C SER A 22 9.81 -7.38 -6.12
N ALA A 23 10.05 -7.33 -4.81
CA ALA A 23 9.65 -6.20 -3.98
C ALA A 23 10.24 -4.85 -4.41
N ASN A 24 11.37 -4.87 -5.14
CA ASN A 24 12.08 -3.65 -5.57
C ASN A 24 11.76 -3.23 -7.01
N ALA A 25 11.23 -4.14 -7.84
CA ALA A 25 11.05 -3.90 -9.27
C ALA A 25 9.58 -3.97 -9.72
N SER A 26 8.72 -4.65 -8.97
CA SER A 26 7.30 -4.76 -9.30
C SER A 26 6.56 -3.47 -8.99
N SER A 27 5.61 -3.11 -9.84
CA SER A 27 4.74 -1.97 -9.56
C SER A 27 3.73 -2.30 -8.45
N GLU A 28 3.24 -1.29 -7.73
CA GLU A 28 2.16 -1.48 -6.73
C GLU A 28 0.92 -2.15 -7.35
N ARG A 29 0.64 -1.85 -8.62
CA ARG A 29 -0.45 -2.43 -9.39
C ARG A 29 -0.24 -3.93 -9.63
N ASP A 30 0.98 -4.36 -9.95
CA ASP A 30 1.31 -5.79 -10.07
C ASP A 30 1.23 -6.48 -8.71
N ILE A 31 1.75 -5.85 -7.66
CA ILE A 31 1.67 -6.37 -6.29
C ILE A 31 0.21 -6.55 -5.88
N PHE A 32 -0.67 -5.60 -6.20
CA PHE A 32 -2.10 -5.75 -5.94
C PHE A 32 -2.72 -6.87 -6.80
N THR A 33 -2.57 -6.81 -8.13
CA THR A 33 -3.32 -7.66 -9.06
C THR A 33 -2.84 -9.10 -9.12
N ILE A 34 -1.52 -9.34 -9.06
CA ILE A 34 -0.93 -10.67 -9.19
C ILE A 34 -0.77 -11.30 -7.82
N PHE A 35 -0.17 -10.60 -6.86
CA PHE A 35 0.06 -11.15 -5.52
C PHE A 35 -1.17 -10.98 -4.63
N GLY A 36 -1.62 -9.76 -4.34
CA GLY A 36 -2.69 -9.47 -3.38
C GLY A 36 -4.01 -10.17 -3.72
N GLN A 37 -4.47 -10.05 -4.97
CA GLN A 37 -5.73 -10.66 -5.41
C GLN A 37 -5.64 -12.20 -5.49
N SER A 38 -4.44 -12.79 -5.59
CA SER A 38 -4.30 -14.26 -5.50
C SER A 38 -4.67 -14.79 -4.11
N TRP A 39 -4.53 -13.98 -3.07
CA TRP A 39 -4.88 -14.29 -1.69
C TRP A 39 -6.32 -13.93 -1.32
N ARG A 40 -7.12 -13.45 -2.29
CA ARG A 40 -8.54 -13.16 -2.08
C ARG A 40 -9.32 -14.45 -1.83
N ILE A 41 -10.02 -14.50 -0.69
CA ILE A 41 -10.87 -15.64 -0.32
C ILE A 41 -12.05 -15.75 -1.28
N LYS A 42 -12.46 -16.98 -1.60
CA LYS A 42 -13.70 -17.24 -2.35
C LYS A 42 -14.85 -17.52 -1.38
N ARG A 43 -16.09 -17.31 -1.81
CA ARG A 43 -17.29 -17.62 -1.01
C ARG A 43 -17.26 -19.02 -0.38
N ALA A 44 -16.82 -20.02 -1.16
CA ALA A 44 -16.76 -21.42 -0.72
C ALA A 44 -15.71 -21.66 0.38
N ASP A 45 -14.66 -20.82 0.44
CA ASP A 45 -13.58 -20.92 1.40
C ASP A 45 -13.82 -20.02 2.63
N SER A 46 -14.93 -19.27 2.64
CA SER A 46 -15.27 -18.37 3.73
C SER A 46 -15.76 -19.14 4.95
N ILE A 47 -15.11 -18.92 6.10
CA ILE A 47 -15.50 -19.50 7.39
C ILE A 47 -16.39 -18.56 8.22
N PHE A 48 -16.71 -17.38 7.71
CA PHE A 48 -17.52 -16.40 8.44
C PHE A 48 -19.01 -16.74 8.38
N LYS A 49 -19.69 -16.49 9.51
CA LYS A 49 -21.15 -16.45 9.58
C LYS A 49 -21.60 -15.01 9.38
N TYR A 50 -22.62 -14.83 8.56
CA TYR A 50 -23.17 -13.52 8.21
C TYR A 50 -24.42 -13.25 9.02
N ILE A 51 -24.62 -12.00 9.43
CA ILE A 51 -25.88 -11.56 10.05
C ILE A 51 -27.00 -11.59 9.00
N ASP A 52 -28.24 -11.75 9.45
CA ASP A 52 -29.41 -11.76 8.58
C ASP A 52 -29.41 -10.53 7.64
N GLY A 53 -29.68 -10.78 6.37
CA GLY A 53 -29.66 -9.74 5.32
C GLY A 53 -28.28 -9.39 4.79
N THR A 54 -27.20 -10.01 5.29
CA THR A 54 -25.85 -9.87 4.72
C THR A 54 -25.32 -11.19 4.19
N SER A 55 -24.32 -11.13 3.33
CA SER A 55 -23.68 -12.29 2.70
C SER A 55 -22.21 -12.00 2.42
N PHE A 56 -21.47 -13.01 1.95
CA PHE A 56 -20.09 -12.86 1.51
C PHE A 56 -19.91 -11.66 0.56
N GLU A 57 -20.83 -11.47 -0.39
CA GLU A 57 -20.75 -10.42 -1.43
C GLU A 57 -20.85 -9.00 -0.86
N HIS A 58 -21.50 -8.84 0.30
CA HIS A 58 -21.60 -7.54 0.95
C HIS A 58 -20.23 -7.05 1.44
N PHE A 59 -19.35 -7.98 1.78
CA PHE A 59 -18.02 -7.70 2.33
C PHE A 59 -16.92 -7.92 1.29
N ASP A 60 -17.13 -8.83 0.34
CA ASP A 60 -16.24 -9.07 -0.79
C ASP A 60 -16.47 -8.03 -1.89
N ARG A 61 -15.85 -6.86 -1.75
CA ARG A 61 -15.92 -5.78 -2.75
C ARG A 61 -15.05 -6.11 -3.96
N SER A 62 -15.56 -6.92 -4.89
CA SER A 62 -14.79 -7.42 -6.05
C SER A 62 -14.38 -6.33 -7.04
N SER A 63 -15.16 -5.27 -7.11
CA SER A 63 -14.88 -4.08 -7.93
C SER A 63 -13.97 -3.06 -7.25
N PHE A 64 -13.47 -3.32 -6.04
CA PHE A 64 -12.54 -2.41 -5.38
C PHE A 64 -11.19 -2.43 -6.09
N GLU A 65 -10.70 -1.25 -6.43
CA GLU A 65 -9.38 -1.02 -6.98
C GLU A 65 -8.71 0.12 -6.19
N PRO A 66 -7.50 -0.10 -5.64
CA PRO A 66 -6.74 0.95 -5.00
C PRO A 66 -6.37 2.07 -5.97
N ILE A 67 -6.10 3.24 -5.42
CA ILE A 67 -5.41 4.30 -6.15
C ILE A 67 -3.91 4.02 -6.02
N PHE A 68 -3.19 3.96 -7.14
CA PHE A 68 -1.76 3.65 -7.16
C PHE A 68 -0.91 4.91 -7.28
N LEU A 69 0.28 4.94 -6.65
CA LEU A 69 1.15 6.11 -6.60
C LEU A 69 1.46 6.67 -7.98
N GLN A 70 1.77 5.82 -8.95
CA GLN A 70 2.08 6.25 -10.32
C GLN A 70 0.93 7.03 -10.98
N GLU A 71 -0.32 6.66 -10.69
CA GLU A 71 -1.50 7.34 -11.22
C GLU A 71 -1.67 8.71 -10.59
N VAL A 72 -1.48 8.81 -9.27
CA VAL A 72 -1.61 10.08 -8.57
C VAL A 72 -0.51 11.04 -9.01
N LEU A 73 0.73 10.55 -9.15
CA LEU A 73 1.85 11.33 -9.67
C LEU A 73 1.60 11.86 -11.09
N GLY A 74 0.95 11.05 -11.94
CA GLY A 74 0.55 11.45 -13.30
C GLY A 74 -0.48 12.58 -13.32
N ASN A 75 -1.34 12.64 -12.31
CA ASN A 75 -2.40 13.64 -12.18
C ASN A 75 -1.97 14.94 -11.50
N MET A 76 -0.78 15.00 -10.88
CA MET A 76 -0.29 16.21 -10.23
C MET A 76 0.14 17.29 -11.22
N THR A 77 -0.26 18.53 -10.95
CA THR A 77 0.28 19.70 -11.66
C THR A 77 1.78 19.87 -11.40
N VAL A 78 2.46 20.63 -12.25
CA VAL A 78 3.89 20.96 -12.06
C VAL A 78 4.13 21.64 -10.70
N SER A 79 3.23 22.55 -10.30
CA SER A 79 3.33 23.26 -9.01
C SER A 79 3.23 22.31 -7.80
N GLN A 80 2.28 21.39 -7.83
CA GLN A 80 2.10 20.38 -6.79
C GLN A 80 3.32 19.45 -6.70
N ARG A 81 3.88 19.03 -7.84
CA ARG A 81 5.08 18.19 -7.87
C ARG A 81 6.28 18.90 -7.24
N GLN A 82 6.45 20.19 -7.53
CA GLN A 82 7.53 20.99 -6.94
C GLN A 82 7.37 21.18 -5.43
N GLU A 83 6.13 21.44 -4.98
CA GLU A 83 5.82 21.59 -3.55
C GLU A 83 6.09 20.27 -2.80
N ALA A 84 5.59 19.15 -3.33
CA ALA A 84 5.78 17.81 -2.78
C ALA A 84 7.26 17.43 -2.74
N ALA A 85 8.02 17.65 -3.83
CA ALA A 85 9.47 17.40 -3.85
C ALA A 85 10.20 18.17 -2.74
N THR A 86 9.81 19.41 -2.51
CA THR A 86 10.43 20.28 -1.49
C THR A 86 10.08 19.82 -0.06
N LYS A 87 8.80 19.49 0.19
CA LYS A 87 8.28 19.21 1.53
C LYS A 87 8.49 17.75 1.95
N CYS A 88 8.27 16.82 1.04
CA CYS A 88 8.35 15.39 1.29
C CYS A 88 9.76 14.81 1.13
N LYS A 89 10.69 15.55 0.50
CA LYS A 89 12.11 15.13 0.35
C LYS A 89 12.27 13.72 -0.23
N GLY A 90 11.41 13.36 -1.19
CA GLY A 90 11.42 12.04 -1.84
C GLY A 90 10.74 10.92 -1.05
N ASN A 91 10.14 11.18 0.11
CA ASN A 91 9.31 10.20 0.80
C ASN A 91 8.02 9.94 -0.01
N HIS A 92 7.89 8.74 -0.58
CA HIS A 92 6.78 8.36 -1.45
C HIS A 92 5.42 8.40 -0.74
N GLU A 93 5.33 7.98 0.53
CA GLU A 93 4.10 8.02 1.31
C GLU A 93 3.60 9.46 1.51
N CYS A 94 4.52 10.37 1.84
CA CYS A 94 4.21 11.79 1.96
C CYS A 94 3.73 12.39 0.63
N ILE A 95 4.37 12.00 -0.48
CA ILE A 95 3.96 12.47 -1.81
C ILE A 95 2.58 11.92 -2.15
N PHE A 96 2.31 10.64 -1.87
CA PHE A 96 1.02 10.01 -2.05
C PHE A 96 -0.07 10.75 -1.27
N ASP A 97 0.12 10.93 0.04
CA ASP A 97 -0.81 11.63 0.93
C ASP A 97 -1.13 13.03 0.44
N TYR A 98 -0.10 13.79 0.02
CA TYR A 98 -0.32 15.11 -0.55
C TYR A 98 -1.09 15.06 -1.86
N ALA A 99 -0.75 14.11 -2.74
CA ALA A 99 -1.35 13.98 -4.05
C ALA A 99 -2.84 13.59 -3.97
N ILE A 100 -3.23 12.74 -3.02
CA ILE A 100 -4.63 12.33 -2.84
C ILE A 100 -5.46 13.34 -2.03
N THR A 101 -4.86 14.04 -1.06
CA THR A 101 -5.62 14.97 -0.18
C THR A 101 -5.61 16.41 -0.69
N GLY A 102 -4.62 16.77 -1.52
CA GLY A 102 -4.37 18.14 -1.95
C GLY A 102 -3.95 19.08 -0.81
N LYS A 103 -3.69 18.57 0.41
CA LYS A 103 -3.38 19.41 1.57
C LYS A 103 -2.09 18.97 2.26
N MET A 104 -1.08 19.83 2.13
CA MET A 104 0.23 19.68 2.77
C MET A 104 0.13 19.65 4.32
N THR A 105 -0.96 20.16 4.89
CA THR A 105 -1.17 20.20 6.36
C THR A 105 -1.45 18.83 6.97
N TYR A 106 -2.02 17.87 6.23
CA TYR A 106 -2.24 16.52 6.76
C TYR A 106 -0.95 15.71 6.92
N LEU A 107 0.16 16.18 6.34
CA LEU A 107 1.47 15.54 6.44
C LEU A 107 2.15 15.79 7.80
N PHE A 108 1.75 16.82 8.53
CA PHE A 108 2.32 17.10 9.85
C PHE A 108 1.97 16.01 10.88
N GLY A 109 0.87 15.28 10.69
CA GLY A 109 0.53 14.11 11.52
C GLY A 109 1.45 12.91 11.26
N MET A 110 1.91 12.74 10.02
CA MET A 110 2.79 11.63 9.61
C MET A 110 4.28 11.93 9.84
N LEU A 111 4.70 13.20 9.68
CA LEU A 111 6.08 13.64 9.89
C LEU A 111 6.44 13.91 11.35
N SER A 112 5.45 14.06 12.25
CA SER A 112 5.69 14.28 13.68
C SER A 112 5.88 12.99 14.49
N THR A 113 5.59 11.82 13.92
CA THR A 113 5.77 10.52 14.61
C THR A 113 7.08 9.81 14.28
N CYS A 114 7.86 10.26 13.29
CA CYS A 114 9.17 9.69 12.95
C CYS A 114 10.34 10.60 13.38
N LYS A 115 10.23 11.22 14.56
CA LYS A 115 11.33 11.96 15.21
C LYS A 115 11.67 11.48 16.62
N TYR A 116 11.04 10.42 17.10
CA TYR A 116 11.46 9.77 18.32
C TYR A 116 12.32 8.54 18.01
N ASP A 117 13.54 8.57 18.56
CA ASP A 117 14.53 7.52 18.68
C ASP A 117 15.35 7.11 17.46
N PHE A 118 16.32 7.96 17.09
CA PHE A 118 17.70 7.51 16.89
C PHE A 118 18.66 8.71 17.00
N ALA A 119 18.84 9.21 18.22
CA ALA A 119 19.92 10.14 18.55
C ALA A 119 20.66 9.62 19.78
N HIS A 120 21.84 9.03 19.51
CA HIS A 120 23.03 8.98 20.37
C HIS A 120 22.86 8.73 21.87
N THR A 121 23.29 7.54 22.31
CA THR A 121 24.33 7.47 23.35
C THR A 121 25.31 6.34 23.01
N SER A 122 26.46 6.72 22.46
CA SER A 122 27.70 5.98 22.68
C SER A 122 28.12 6.23 24.13
N PHE A 123 28.23 5.16 24.93
CA PHE A 123 29.34 4.88 25.86
C PHE A 123 29.24 3.41 26.25
#